data_AF-A0A2H0P920-F1
#
_entry.id   AF-A0A2H0P920-F1
#
_cell.length_a   1.000
_cell.length_b   1.000
_cell.length_c   1.000
_cell.angle_alpha   90.00
_cell.angle_beta   90.00
_cell.angle_gamma   90.00
#
_symmetry.space_group_name_H-M   'P 1'
#
loop_
_entity.id
_entity.type
_entity.pdbx_description
1 polymer ?
#
loop_
_entity_poly.entity_id
_entity_poly.type
_entity_poly.pdbx_seq_one_letter_code
_entity_poly.pdbx_strand_id
1 'polypeptide(L)'
;MEVGARTLWKSLEAFKAGDDWLQIWPGHGAGSACGKGISAIPSSTIGYERRFNWAFQVKTEAEFVERVLEGQPEPPKYFATMKRVNKEGPAILGGFRAPRRIDDHLIADLVRQHALVIDTRPAGEFAVEHLPGTVNIPLNASFVTWAGWLVPYTADVYVIVDDASSPRLEEMVRALSLIGIDRVAGYFGPSAITHAAEHGATLGTVAQITA
;
A
#
# COMPACT_ATOMS: atom_id res chain seq x y z
N MET A 1 18.09 6.00 15.13
CA MET A 1 16.95 6.92 14.92
C MET A 1 17.26 8.33 15.44
N GLU A 2 17.87 8.46 16.62
CA GLU A 2 18.23 9.76 17.22
C GLU A 2 19.04 10.69 16.30
N VAL A 3 20.07 10.18 15.61
CA VAL A 3 20.86 10.98 14.65
C VAL A 3 19.96 11.65 13.60
N GLY A 4 18.98 10.93 13.07
CA GLY A 4 18.01 11.46 12.11
C GLY A 4 17.10 12.53 12.72
N ALA A 5 16.66 12.34 13.96
CA ALA A 5 15.86 13.34 14.67
C ALA A 5 16.63 14.66 14.90
N ARG A 6 17.92 14.57 15.26
CA ARG A 6 18.80 15.74 15.41
C ARG A 6 19.06 16.46 14.09
N THR A 7 19.23 15.71 13.00
CA THR A 7 19.29 16.30 11.65
C THR A 7 17.99 17.02 11.30
N LEU A 8 16.84 16.41 11.59
CA LEU A 8 15.53 17.03 11.35
C LEU A 8 15.34 18.32 12.14
N TRP A 9 15.78 18.37 13.41
CA TRP A 9 15.78 19.59 14.22
C TRP A 9 16.57 20.73 13.54
N LYS A 10 17.80 20.45 13.08
CA LYS A 10 18.63 21.44 12.39
C LYS A 10 17.96 21.95 11.11
N SER A 11 17.35 21.06 10.34
CA SER A 11 16.58 21.43 9.15
C SER A 11 15.37 22.29 9.50
N LEU A 12 14.66 21.97 10.59
CA LEU A 12 13.51 22.74 11.07
C LEU A 12 13.91 24.16 11.52
N GLU A 13 15.03 24.32 12.22
CA GLU A 13 15.53 25.63 12.62
C GLU A 13 15.86 26.51 11.41
N ALA A 14 16.49 25.94 10.37
CA ALA A 14 16.69 26.64 9.10
C ALA A 14 15.35 26.99 8.42
N PHE A 15 14.40 26.05 8.42
CA PHE A 15 13.08 26.22 7.82
C PHE A 15 12.24 27.30 8.52
N LYS A 16 12.35 27.43 9.86
CA LYS A 16 11.70 28.48 10.65
C LYS A 16 12.12 29.90 10.24
N ALA A 17 13.29 30.08 9.64
CA ALA A 17 13.76 31.39 9.19
C ALA A 17 13.06 31.88 7.91
N GLY A 18 12.30 31.03 7.23
CA GLY A 18 11.54 31.41 6.04
C GLY A 18 10.39 32.36 6.34
N ASP A 19 10.03 33.16 5.34
CA ASP A 19 8.92 34.11 5.43
C ASP A 19 7.56 33.41 5.57
N ASP A 20 6.67 34.00 6.36
CA ASP A 20 5.38 33.41 6.72
C ASP A 20 4.44 33.16 5.52
N TRP A 21 4.62 33.87 4.41
CA TRP A 21 3.82 33.73 3.20
C TRP A 21 4.28 32.60 2.28
N LEU A 22 5.43 31.98 2.54
CA LEU A 22 5.93 30.87 1.75
C LEU A 22 5.03 29.65 1.89
N GLN A 23 4.66 29.06 0.76
CA GLN A 23 3.83 27.88 0.70
C GLN A 23 4.63 26.61 1.00
N ILE A 24 3.94 25.64 1.59
CA ILE A 24 4.46 24.33 1.91
C ILE A 24 3.64 23.30 1.14
N TRP A 25 4.31 22.57 0.24
CA TRP A 25 3.74 21.46 -0.52
C TRP A 25 4.38 20.15 -0.05
N PRO A 26 3.78 19.47 0.94
CA PRO A 26 4.35 18.24 1.50
C PRO A 26 4.25 17.09 0.49
N GLY A 27 5.18 16.12 0.58
CA GLY A 27 5.14 14.93 -0.27
C GLY A 27 4.09 13.89 0.13
N HIS A 28 3.45 14.05 1.29
CA HIS A 28 2.42 13.13 1.81
C HIS A 28 1.32 13.90 2.56
N GLY A 29 0.12 13.31 2.61
CA GLY A 29 -1.06 13.82 3.34
C GLY A 29 -1.57 12.83 4.40
N ALA A 30 -2.78 13.09 4.91
CA ALA A 30 -3.46 12.23 5.87
C ALA A 30 -3.51 10.75 5.44
N GLY A 31 -3.26 9.85 6.40
CA GLY A 31 -3.25 8.40 6.19
C GLY A 31 -1.89 7.79 5.79
N SER A 32 -0.87 8.60 5.49
CA SER A 32 0.47 8.08 5.23
C SER A 32 1.15 7.54 6.50
N ALA A 33 1.78 6.37 6.40
CA ALA A 33 2.61 5.79 7.45
C ALA A 33 3.91 6.57 7.73
N CYS A 34 4.26 7.54 6.88
CA CYS A 34 5.50 8.31 6.99
C CYS A 34 5.48 9.40 8.09
N GLY A 35 4.32 9.66 8.72
CA GLY A 35 4.24 10.69 9.75
C GLY A 35 3.00 10.59 10.63
N LYS A 36 3.15 11.03 11.87
CA LYS A 36 2.09 11.08 12.89
C LYS A 36 1.21 12.31 12.67
N GLY A 37 -0.09 12.10 12.46
CA GLY A 37 -1.09 13.19 12.47
C GLY A 37 -0.98 14.16 11.29
N ILE A 38 -0.68 13.67 10.08
CA ILE A 38 -0.63 14.51 8.87
C ILE A 38 -2.03 15.03 8.54
N SER A 39 -2.13 16.33 8.26
CA SER A 39 -3.38 17.00 7.88
C SER A 39 -3.96 16.48 6.56
N ALA A 40 -5.29 16.57 6.43
CA ALA A 40 -5.99 16.32 5.17
C ALA A 40 -5.93 17.52 4.20
N ILE A 41 -5.44 18.68 4.66
CA ILE A 41 -5.26 19.87 3.81
C ILE A 41 -4.01 19.66 2.95
N PRO A 42 -4.08 19.86 1.61
CA PRO A 42 -3.01 19.46 0.68
C PRO A 42 -1.77 20.36 0.72
N SER A 43 -1.85 21.54 1.33
CA SER A 43 -0.74 22.49 1.43
C SER A 43 -0.92 23.40 2.65
N SER A 44 0.14 24.09 3.04
CA SER A 44 0.14 25.06 4.14
C SER A 44 1.02 26.27 3.83
N THR A 45 1.28 27.11 4.82
CA THR A 45 2.32 28.15 4.76
C THR A 45 3.21 28.09 5.98
N ILE A 46 4.43 28.64 5.89
CA ILE A 46 5.33 28.73 7.05
C ILE A 46 4.66 29.47 8.21
N GLY A 47 3.92 30.56 7.93
CA GLY A 47 3.24 31.32 8.98
C GLY A 47 2.15 30.53 9.69
N TYR A 48 1.41 29.68 8.96
CA TYR A 48 0.41 28.81 9.56
C TYR A 48 1.06 27.70 10.41
N GLU A 49 2.05 26.99 9.86
CA GLU A 49 2.77 25.95 10.60
C GLU A 49 3.47 26.52 11.84
N ARG A 50 4.02 27.75 11.76
CA ARG A 50 4.60 28.44 12.91
C ARG A 50 3.62 28.67 14.04
N ARG A 51 2.33 28.82 13.75
CA ARG A 51 1.28 29.06 14.76
C ARG A 51 0.70 27.77 15.32
N PHE A 52 0.57 26.73 14.49
CA PHE A 52 -0.24 25.55 14.83
C PHE A 52 0.50 24.22 14.82
N ASN A 53 1.67 24.12 14.17
CA ASN A 53 2.45 22.89 14.15
C ASN A 53 3.25 22.75 15.45
N TRP A 54 3.09 21.62 16.14
CA TRP A 54 3.78 21.34 17.40
C TRP A 54 5.30 21.45 17.27
N ALA A 55 5.87 21.04 16.13
CA ALA A 55 7.30 21.06 15.88
C ALA A 55 7.86 22.49 15.94
N PHE A 56 7.08 23.48 15.49
CA PHE A 56 7.45 24.89 15.55
C PHE A 56 7.41 25.48 16.97
N GLN A 57 6.65 24.87 17.88
CA GLN A 57 6.49 25.35 19.26
C GLN A 57 7.62 24.90 20.18
N VAL A 58 8.25 23.77 19.88
CA VAL A 58 9.35 23.18 20.68
C VAL A 58 10.55 24.13 20.72
N LYS A 59 11.14 24.29 21.92
CA LYS A 59 12.21 25.26 22.19
C LYS A 59 13.62 24.65 22.25
N THR A 60 13.73 23.34 22.45
CA THR A 60 15.02 22.66 22.61
C THR A 60 15.14 21.45 21.71
N GLU A 61 16.35 21.14 21.27
CA GLU A 61 16.64 19.95 20.47
C GLU A 61 16.27 18.66 21.23
N ALA A 62 16.51 18.61 22.54
CA ALA A 62 16.21 17.45 23.37
C ALA A 62 14.71 17.14 23.41
N GLU A 63 13.88 18.15 23.70
CA GLU A 63 12.41 18.01 23.68
C GLU A 63 11.90 17.58 22.30
N PHE A 64 12.49 18.12 21.22
CA PHE A 64 12.11 17.75 19.86
C PHE A 64 12.42 16.28 19.56
N VAL A 65 13.63 15.83 19.91
CA VAL A 65 14.09 14.45 19.69
C VAL A 65 13.20 13.45 20.45
N GLU A 66 12.81 13.76 21.69
CA GLU A 66 11.90 12.94 22.46
C GLU A 66 10.52 12.84 21.78
N ARG A 67 9.88 13.98 21.51
CA ARG A 67 8.53 14.00 20.91
C ARG A 67 8.47 13.39 19.52
N VAL A 68 9.49 13.60 18.68
CA VAL A 68 9.47 13.10 17.30
C VAL A 68 9.66 11.59 17.24
N LEU A 69 10.31 10.98 18.24
CA LEU A 69 10.49 9.52 18.29
C LEU A 69 9.34 8.81 19.01
N GLU A 70 8.50 9.54 19.75
CA GLU A 70 7.41 8.99 20.52
C GLU A 70 6.21 8.53 19.66
N GLY A 71 5.85 7.24 19.81
CA GLY A 71 4.65 6.67 19.19
C GLY A 71 4.71 6.60 17.67
N GLN A 72 5.91 6.44 17.11
CA GLN A 72 6.07 6.17 15.68
C GLN A 72 5.54 4.77 15.35
N PRO A 73 4.75 4.62 14.28
CA PRO A 73 4.27 3.31 13.86
C PRO A 73 5.43 2.44 13.37
N GLU A 74 5.24 1.12 13.44
CA GLU A 74 6.16 0.18 12.79
C GLU A 74 6.21 0.46 11.28
N PRO A 75 7.40 0.65 10.69
CA PRO A 75 7.49 0.90 9.26
C PRO A 75 7.06 -0.35 8.50
N PRO A 76 6.25 -0.21 7.43
CA PRO A 76 5.92 -1.33 6.57
C PRO A 76 7.17 -2.03 6.04
N LYS A 77 7.15 -3.37 5.98
CA LYS A 77 8.31 -4.18 5.56
C LYS A 77 8.87 -3.75 4.19
N TYR A 78 8.00 -3.32 3.29
CA TYR A 78 8.40 -2.89 1.95
C TYR A 78 9.23 -1.59 1.90
N PHE A 79 9.27 -0.80 2.98
CA PHE A 79 10.08 0.43 3.00
C PHE A 79 11.57 0.16 2.78
N ALA A 80 12.08 -0.98 3.26
CA ALA A 80 13.47 -1.39 3.00
C ALA A 80 13.70 -1.62 1.50
N THR A 81 12.75 -2.30 0.83
CA THR A 81 12.78 -2.51 -0.62
C THR A 81 12.73 -1.18 -1.37
N MET A 82 11.81 -0.27 -1.01
CA MET A 82 11.68 1.03 -1.66
C MET A 82 12.93 1.89 -1.50
N LYS A 83 13.57 1.89 -0.32
CA LYS A 83 14.83 2.61 -0.12
C LYS A 83 15.94 2.09 -1.04
N ARG A 84 16.03 0.77 -1.21
CA ARG A 84 17.02 0.15 -2.11
C ARG A 84 16.70 0.51 -3.57
N VAL A 85 15.47 0.28 -4.02
CA VAL A 85 15.02 0.54 -5.40
C VAL A 85 15.19 2.02 -5.76
N ASN A 86 14.78 2.95 -4.90
CA ASN A 86 14.90 4.39 -5.16
C ASN A 86 16.35 4.87 -5.16
N LYS A 87 17.26 4.18 -4.44
CA LYS A 87 18.70 4.48 -4.45
C LYS A 87 19.39 3.95 -5.70
N GLU A 88 19.06 2.73 -6.12
CA GLU A 88 19.67 2.05 -7.26
C GLU A 88 19.09 2.53 -8.61
N GLY A 89 17.87 3.07 -8.57
CA GLY A 89 17.08 3.41 -9.75
C GLY A 89 16.05 2.30 -10.04
N PRO A 90 14.75 2.62 -10.14
CA PRO A 90 13.73 1.63 -10.48
C PRO A 90 13.86 1.18 -11.95
N ALA A 91 13.33 -0.01 -12.23
CA ALA A 91 13.21 -0.49 -13.61
C ALA A 91 12.28 0.42 -14.43
N ILE A 92 12.63 0.67 -15.68
CA ILE A 92 11.78 1.42 -16.61
C ILE A 92 10.76 0.46 -17.21
N LEU A 93 9.51 0.53 -16.76
CA LEU A 93 8.45 -0.40 -17.14
C LEU A 93 7.96 -0.22 -18.58
N GLY A 94 8.21 0.93 -19.23
CA GLY A 94 7.73 1.22 -20.58
C GLY A 94 6.21 1.38 -20.69
N GLY A 95 5.53 1.61 -19.57
CA GLY A 95 4.08 1.75 -19.44
C GLY A 95 3.47 0.76 -18.45
N PHE A 96 2.23 1.02 -18.05
CA PHE A 96 1.45 0.06 -17.26
C PHE A 96 0.62 -0.77 -18.25
N ARG A 97 0.86 -2.08 -18.30
CA ARG A 97 0.13 -2.98 -19.19
C ARG A 97 -0.90 -3.76 -18.40
N ALA A 98 -2.11 -3.88 -18.94
CA ALA A 98 -3.09 -4.79 -18.38
C ALA A 98 -2.52 -6.23 -18.38
N PRO A 99 -2.66 -6.98 -17.27
CA PRO A 99 -2.23 -8.37 -17.22
C PRO A 99 -3.12 -9.21 -18.14
N ARG A 100 -2.60 -10.34 -18.60
CA ARG A 100 -3.35 -11.26 -19.46
C ARG A 100 -4.47 -11.93 -18.67
N ARG A 101 -5.68 -12.04 -19.25
CA ARG A 101 -6.72 -12.93 -18.73
C ARG A 101 -6.22 -14.37 -18.85
N ILE A 102 -6.20 -15.08 -17.74
CA ILE A 102 -5.88 -16.50 -17.72
C ILE A 102 -7.17 -17.29 -17.81
N ASP A 103 -7.09 -18.44 -18.47
CA ASP A 103 -8.20 -19.37 -18.54
C ASP A 103 -8.50 -19.94 -17.14
N ASP A 104 -9.76 -19.89 -16.76
CA ASP A 104 -10.26 -20.20 -15.42
C ASP A 104 -9.87 -21.62 -14.95
N HIS A 105 -9.69 -22.58 -15.87
CA HIS A 105 -9.25 -23.94 -15.51
C HIS A 105 -7.86 -24.03 -14.87
N LEU A 106 -7.00 -23.02 -15.08
CA LEU A 106 -5.63 -23.03 -14.59
C LEU A 106 -5.51 -22.58 -13.12
N ILE A 107 -6.55 -21.96 -12.54
CA ILE A 107 -6.43 -21.37 -11.20
C ILE A 107 -6.14 -22.40 -10.11
N ALA A 108 -6.79 -23.56 -10.17
CA ALA A 108 -6.62 -24.61 -9.17
C ALA A 108 -5.20 -25.18 -9.18
N ASP A 109 -4.61 -25.31 -10.36
CA ASP A 109 -3.23 -25.78 -10.52
C ASP A 109 -2.21 -24.74 -10.02
N LEU A 110 -2.43 -23.45 -10.33
CA LEU A 110 -1.60 -22.36 -9.81
C LEU A 110 -1.60 -22.32 -8.29
N VAL A 111 -2.78 -22.39 -7.67
CA VAL A 111 -2.91 -22.40 -6.22
C VAL A 111 -2.24 -23.63 -5.60
N ARG A 112 -2.38 -24.82 -6.22
CA ARG A 112 -1.70 -26.05 -5.78
C ARG A 112 -0.17 -25.95 -5.87
N GLN A 113 0.34 -25.17 -6.82
CA GLN A 113 1.76 -24.85 -6.96
C GLN A 113 2.21 -23.69 -6.06
N HIS A 114 1.36 -23.23 -5.13
CA HIS A 114 1.62 -22.13 -4.22
C HIS A 114 1.88 -20.79 -4.91
N ALA A 115 1.31 -20.58 -6.10
CA ALA A 115 1.31 -19.26 -6.72
C ALA A 115 0.52 -18.26 -5.84
N LEU A 116 0.99 -17.02 -5.78
CA LEU A 116 0.29 -15.97 -5.03
C LEU A 116 -0.90 -15.47 -5.84
N VAL A 117 -2.09 -15.87 -5.40
CA VAL A 117 -3.37 -15.44 -5.97
C VAL A 117 -4.08 -14.52 -4.97
N ILE A 118 -4.28 -13.25 -5.35
CA ILE A 118 -5.00 -12.26 -4.57
C ILE A 118 -6.46 -12.24 -5.03
N ASP A 119 -7.38 -12.54 -4.13
CA ASP A 119 -8.82 -12.36 -4.35
C ASP A 119 -9.20 -10.92 -3.97
N THR A 120 -9.62 -10.12 -4.95
CA THR A 120 -9.95 -8.70 -4.73
C THR A 120 -11.41 -8.44 -4.41
N ARG A 121 -12.24 -9.48 -4.32
CA ARG A 121 -13.66 -9.37 -3.98
C ARG A 121 -13.86 -8.82 -2.56
N PRO A 122 -15.06 -8.27 -2.25
CA PRO A 122 -15.41 -7.89 -0.89
C PRO A 122 -15.17 -9.03 0.11
N ALA A 123 -14.68 -8.69 1.31
CA ALA A 123 -14.33 -9.68 2.33
C ALA A 123 -15.51 -10.57 2.74
N GLY A 124 -16.74 -10.06 2.71
CA GLY A 124 -17.94 -10.85 2.98
C GLY A 124 -18.19 -11.94 1.94
N GLU A 125 -17.96 -11.66 0.65
CA GLU A 125 -18.08 -12.65 -0.42
C GLU A 125 -16.99 -13.72 -0.31
N PHE A 126 -15.75 -13.30 -0.07
CA PHE A 126 -14.63 -14.20 0.17
C PHE A 126 -14.90 -15.13 1.36
N ALA A 127 -15.49 -14.60 2.44
CA ALA A 127 -15.77 -15.37 3.63
C ALA A 127 -16.86 -16.43 3.44
N VAL A 128 -17.88 -16.15 2.61
CA VAL A 128 -18.92 -17.12 2.27
C VAL A 128 -18.30 -18.28 1.49
N GLU A 129 -17.50 -17.97 0.48
CA GLU A 129 -16.78 -18.97 -0.31
C GLU A 129 -15.56 -18.39 -1.01
N HIS A 130 -14.44 -19.12 -0.92
CA HIS A 130 -13.20 -18.80 -1.61
C HIS A 130 -12.43 -20.05 -1.96
N LEU A 131 -11.47 -19.92 -2.87
CA LEU A 131 -10.52 -20.98 -3.18
C LEU A 131 -9.42 -21.00 -2.09
N PRO A 132 -9.25 -22.10 -1.32
CA PRO A 132 -8.21 -22.17 -0.29
C PRO A 132 -6.82 -21.99 -0.89
N GLY A 133 -5.96 -21.21 -0.22
CA GLY A 133 -4.62 -20.85 -0.72
C GLY A 133 -4.54 -19.50 -1.44
N THR A 134 -5.69 -18.86 -1.70
CA THR A 134 -5.76 -17.45 -2.11
C THR A 134 -5.71 -16.52 -0.89
N VAL A 135 -5.35 -15.25 -1.11
CA VAL A 135 -5.33 -14.20 -0.08
C VAL A 135 -6.33 -13.11 -0.44
N ASN A 136 -7.24 -12.76 0.47
CA ASN A 136 -8.19 -11.68 0.21
C ASN A 136 -7.56 -10.30 0.49
N ILE A 137 -7.52 -9.46 -0.54
CA ILE A 137 -7.19 -8.04 -0.41
C ILE A 137 -8.24 -7.25 -1.22
N PRO A 138 -9.34 -6.80 -0.60
CA PRO A 138 -10.42 -6.13 -1.33
C PRO A 138 -9.93 -4.88 -2.08
N LEU A 139 -10.45 -4.65 -3.29
CA LEU A 139 -10.06 -3.52 -4.14
C LEU A 139 -10.69 -2.18 -3.71
N ASN A 140 -10.27 -1.69 -2.54
CA ASN A 140 -10.69 -0.41 -1.97
C ASN A 140 -9.49 0.52 -1.69
N ALA A 141 -9.72 1.64 -0.99
CA ALA A 141 -8.67 2.62 -0.68
C ALA A 141 -7.47 2.05 0.11
N SER A 142 -7.63 0.92 0.80
CA SER A 142 -6.57 0.26 1.58
C SER A 142 -5.83 -0.84 0.80
N PHE A 143 -6.22 -1.13 -0.43
CA PHE A 143 -5.67 -2.23 -1.23
C PHE A 143 -4.14 -2.18 -1.32
N VAL A 144 -3.60 -1.02 -1.72
CA VAL A 144 -2.15 -0.82 -1.89
C VAL A 144 -1.40 -0.96 -0.57
N THR A 145 -1.98 -0.46 0.53
CA THR A 145 -1.40 -0.61 1.87
C THR A 145 -1.23 -2.08 2.22
N TRP A 146 -2.30 -2.87 2.09
CA TRP A 146 -2.26 -4.30 2.39
C TRP A 146 -1.39 -5.09 1.42
N ALA A 147 -1.41 -4.76 0.14
CA ALA A 147 -0.52 -5.36 -0.86
C ALA A 147 0.96 -5.14 -0.48
N GLY A 148 1.34 -3.92 -0.10
CA GLY A 148 2.71 -3.62 0.35
C GLY A 148 3.13 -4.38 1.63
N TRP A 149 2.17 -4.77 2.48
CA TRP A 149 2.45 -5.58 3.67
C TRP A 149 2.56 -7.08 3.38
N LEU A 150 1.73 -7.60 2.48
CA LEU A 150 1.50 -9.04 2.31
C LEU A 150 2.20 -9.63 1.09
N VAL A 151 2.43 -8.85 0.03
CA VAL A 151 2.94 -9.35 -1.25
C VAL A 151 4.47 -9.35 -1.26
N PRO A 152 5.12 -10.49 -1.54
CA PRO A 152 6.56 -10.53 -1.79
C PRO A 152 6.90 -9.84 -3.11
N TYR A 153 7.85 -8.93 -3.07
CA TYR A 153 8.26 -8.07 -4.18
C TYR A 153 8.95 -8.80 -5.36
N THR A 154 9.29 -10.07 -5.16
CA THR A 154 9.93 -10.92 -6.17
C THR A 154 8.97 -11.95 -6.75
N ALA A 155 7.74 -12.08 -6.23
CA ALA A 155 6.79 -13.08 -6.66
C ALA A 155 6.02 -12.64 -7.92
N ASP A 156 5.63 -13.61 -8.74
CA ASP A 156 4.58 -13.40 -9.73
C ASP A 156 3.22 -13.41 -9.02
N VAL A 157 2.44 -12.37 -9.25
CA VAL A 157 1.13 -12.16 -8.62
C VAL A 157 0.02 -12.41 -9.63
N TYR A 158 -0.96 -13.21 -9.23
CA TYR A 158 -2.21 -13.40 -9.94
C TYR A 158 -3.33 -12.75 -9.15
N VAL A 159 -4.37 -12.28 -9.84
CA VAL A 159 -5.48 -11.54 -9.21
C VAL A 159 -6.82 -12.07 -9.69
N ILE A 160 -7.77 -12.28 -8.78
CA ILE A 160 -9.18 -12.52 -9.11
C ILE A 160 -9.87 -11.17 -8.99
N VAL A 161 -10.46 -10.69 -10.08
CA VAL A 161 -11.12 -9.38 -10.14
C VAL A 161 -12.55 -9.58 -10.62
N ASP A 162 -13.51 -9.01 -9.90
CA ASP A 162 -14.92 -9.06 -10.30
C ASP A 162 -15.21 -8.26 -11.57
N ASP A 163 -16.31 -8.57 -12.25
CA ASP A 163 -16.67 -7.94 -13.53
C ASP A 163 -16.89 -6.42 -13.36
N ALA A 164 -17.42 -5.98 -12.21
CA ALA A 164 -17.62 -4.57 -11.91
C ALA A 164 -16.29 -3.80 -11.74
N SER A 165 -15.24 -4.51 -11.32
CA SER A 165 -13.89 -4.00 -11.08
C SER A 165 -12.94 -4.25 -12.24
N SER A 166 -13.33 -5.05 -13.24
CA SER A 166 -12.55 -5.29 -14.47
C SER A 166 -12.12 -3.99 -15.18
N PRO A 167 -12.96 -2.94 -15.27
CA PRO A 167 -12.52 -1.64 -15.80
C PRO A 167 -11.40 -0.97 -15.00
N ARG A 168 -11.21 -1.37 -13.73
CA ARG A 168 -10.20 -0.84 -12.81
C ARG A 168 -8.93 -1.68 -12.77
N LEU A 169 -8.84 -2.74 -13.58
CA LEU A 169 -7.67 -3.63 -13.62
C LEU A 169 -6.38 -2.88 -13.92
N GLU A 170 -6.39 -1.97 -14.89
CA GLU A 170 -5.22 -1.15 -15.25
C GLU A 170 -4.83 -0.20 -14.11
N GLU A 171 -5.82 0.41 -13.44
CA GLU A 171 -5.61 1.28 -12.28
C GLU A 171 -4.97 0.49 -11.13
N MET A 172 -5.46 -0.71 -10.85
CA MET A 172 -4.91 -1.60 -9.82
C MET A 172 -3.46 -1.99 -10.12
N VAL A 173 -3.16 -2.41 -11.36
CA VAL A 173 -1.80 -2.78 -11.78
C VAL A 173 -0.86 -1.60 -11.68
N ARG A 174 -1.32 -0.41 -12.09
CA ARG A 174 -0.59 0.84 -11.90
C ARG A 174 -0.33 1.10 -10.42
N ALA A 175 -1.34 0.96 -9.57
CA ALA A 175 -1.21 1.21 -8.13
C ALA A 175 -0.21 0.25 -7.45
N LEU A 176 -0.20 -1.02 -7.84
CA LEU A 176 0.81 -2.00 -7.41
C LEU A 176 2.22 -1.62 -7.87
N SER A 177 2.35 -1.19 -9.12
CA SER A 177 3.65 -0.75 -9.67
C SER A 177 4.19 0.50 -8.95
N LEU A 178 3.32 1.42 -8.52
CA LEU A 178 3.71 2.62 -7.75
C LEU A 178 4.32 2.28 -6.38
N ILE A 179 4.06 1.09 -5.85
CA ILE A 179 4.71 0.59 -4.64
C ILE A 179 5.76 -0.48 -4.94
N GLY A 180 6.13 -0.71 -6.20
CA GLY A 180 7.18 -1.62 -6.68
C GLY A 180 6.78 -3.09 -6.83
N ILE A 181 5.48 -3.39 -6.89
CA ILE A 181 4.96 -4.71 -7.23
C ILE A 181 4.66 -4.70 -8.74
N ASP A 182 5.67 -5.01 -9.54
CA ASP A 182 5.63 -4.85 -11.00
C ASP A 182 5.19 -6.13 -11.73
N ARG A 183 5.20 -7.28 -11.03
CA ARG A 183 5.01 -8.62 -11.62
C ARG A 183 3.58 -9.15 -11.45
N VAL A 184 2.61 -8.49 -12.10
CA VAL A 184 1.25 -9.02 -12.20
C VAL A 184 1.17 -9.96 -13.41
N ALA A 185 1.27 -11.26 -13.16
CA ALA A 185 1.42 -12.29 -14.20
C ALA A 185 0.11 -12.64 -14.94
N GLY A 186 -1.03 -12.36 -14.33
CA GLY A 186 -2.33 -12.58 -14.97
C GLY A 186 -3.50 -12.30 -14.04
N TYR A 187 -4.70 -12.32 -14.61
CA TYR A 187 -5.93 -12.17 -13.85
C TYR A 187 -7.00 -13.20 -14.23
N PHE A 188 -7.92 -13.43 -13.30
CA PHE A 188 -9.10 -14.27 -13.41
C PHE A 188 -10.36 -13.45 -13.13
N GLY A 189 -11.50 -13.92 -13.65
CA GLY A 189 -12.81 -13.46 -13.17
C GLY A 189 -13.27 -14.31 -11.97
N PRO A 190 -14.36 -13.94 -11.28
CA PRO A 190 -14.91 -14.72 -10.17
C PRO A 190 -15.35 -16.13 -10.57
N SER A 191 -15.72 -16.31 -11.85
CA SER A 191 -16.07 -17.60 -12.45
C SER A 191 -14.98 -18.67 -12.28
N ALA A 192 -13.72 -18.28 -12.11
CA ALA A 192 -12.63 -19.22 -11.86
C ALA A 192 -12.79 -20.00 -10.54
N ILE A 193 -13.44 -19.40 -9.54
CA ILE A 193 -13.72 -20.05 -8.26
C ILE A 193 -14.78 -21.14 -8.45
N THR A 194 -15.86 -20.81 -9.16
CA THR A 194 -16.93 -21.76 -9.51
C THR A 194 -16.39 -22.90 -10.36
N HIS A 195 -15.59 -22.57 -11.39
CA HIS A 195 -14.95 -23.57 -12.25
C HIS A 195 -14.07 -24.52 -11.44
N ALA A 196 -13.26 -24.00 -10.51
CA ALA A 196 -12.43 -24.85 -9.64
C ALA A 196 -13.28 -25.81 -8.80
N ALA A 197 -14.40 -25.33 -8.26
CA ALA A 197 -15.31 -26.15 -7.47
C ALA A 197 -15.97 -27.28 -8.29
N GLU A 198 -16.45 -26.97 -9.49
CA GLU A 198 -17.02 -27.95 -10.44
C GLU A 198 -16.01 -29.04 -10.84
N HIS A 199 -14.71 -28.73 -10.78
CA HIS A 199 -13.61 -29.64 -11.10
C HIS A 199 -12.94 -30.23 -9.85
N GLY A 200 -13.66 -30.26 -8.72
CA GLY A 200 -13.28 -31.02 -7.52
C GLY A 200 -12.45 -30.25 -6.49
N ALA A 201 -12.22 -28.95 -6.65
CA ALA A 201 -11.65 -28.15 -5.58
C ALA A 201 -12.67 -27.97 -4.44
N THR A 202 -12.25 -28.22 -3.21
CA THR A 202 -13.06 -27.89 -2.03
C THR A 202 -12.92 -26.41 -1.72
N LEU A 203 -14.03 -25.67 -1.74
CA LEU A 203 -14.03 -24.25 -1.35
C LEU A 203 -13.93 -24.09 0.17
N GLY A 204 -13.24 -23.03 0.58
CA GLY A 204 -13.10 -22.63 1.97
C GLY A 204 -14.14 -21.60 2.36
N THR A 205 -14.40 -21.50 3.66
CA THR A 205 -15.25 -20.48 4.28
C THR A 205 -14.52 -19.87 5.47
N VAL A 206 -14.85 -18.62 5.81
CA VAL A 206 -14.32 -17.93 6.99
C VAL A 206 -15.49 -17.56 7.88
N ALA A 207 -15.48 -18.03 9.12
CA ALA A 207 -16.53 -17.69 10.10
C ALA A 207 -16.67 -16.17 10.22
N GLN A 208 -17.88 -15.66 9.99
CA GLN A 208 -18.20 -14.24 10.13
C GLN A 208 -18.84 -14.01 11.48
N ILE A 209 -18.38 -12.97 12.19
CA ILE A 209 -19.08 -12.47 13.37
C ILE A 209 -20.10 -11.46 12.84
N THR A 210 -21.39 -11.78 12.95
CA THR A 210 -22.45 -10.81 12.69
C THR A 210 -22.37 -9.71 13.75
N ALA A 211 -22.38 -8.45 13.29
CA ALA A 211 -22.45 -7.27 14.16
C ALA A 211 -23.73 -7.23 15.00
#